data_AF-A0A177AX73-F1
#
_entry.id   AF-A0A177AX73-F1
#
_cell.length_a   1.000
_cell.length_b   1.000
_cell.length_c   1.000
_cell.angle_alpha   90.00
_cell.angle_beta   90.00
_cell.angle_gamma   90.00
#
_symmetry.space_group_name_H-M   'P 1'
#
loop_
_entity.id
_entity.type
_entity.pdbx_description
1 polymer ?
#
loop_
_entity_poly.entity_id
_entity_poly.type
_entity_poly.pdbx_seq_one_letter_code
_entity_poly.pdbx_strand_id
1 'polypeptide(L)' 'MPRGTLLSGYEKGQIDALLIEGKVVIYIAKSIGRSRRAIYKYIDRSGSLNTQQKLKLPADYKINM' A
#
# COMPACT_ATOMS: atom_id res chain seq x y z
N MET A 1 20.68 16.33 3.24
CA MET A 1 20.82 14.87 3.34
C MET A 1 19.46 14.26 3.71
N PRO A 2 19.01 13.16 3.09
CA PRO A 2 17.80 12.47 3.53
C PRO A 2 17.99 11.96 4.97
N ARG A 3 16.99 12.17 5.84
CA ARG A 3 16.99 11.59 7.18
C ARG A 3 16.36 10.20 7.11
N GLY A 4 17.17 9.15 7.24
CA GLY A 4 16.74 7.75 7.21
C GLY A 4 17.14 6.99 5.94
N THR A 5 17.16 5.67 6.04
CA THR A 5 17.43 4.77 4.90
C THR A 5 16.26 4.77 3.92
N LEU A 6 16.57 4.59 2.63
CA LEU A 6 15.56 4.40 1.60
C LEU A 6 14.73 3.15 1.91
N LEU A 7 13.46 3.15 1.49
CA LEU A 7 12.62 1.95 1.56
C LEU A 7 13.23 0.86 0.68
N SER A 8 13.49 -0.29 1.28
CA SER A 8 13.92 -1.49 0.57
C SER A 8 12.81 -2.04 -0.33
N GLY A 9 13.17 -2.93 -1.26
CA GLY A 9 12.17 -3.61 -2.11
C GLY A 9 11.14 -4.40 -1.28
N TYR A 10 11.59 -5.06 -0.21
CA TYR A 10 10.72 -5.80 0.70
C TYR A 10 9.71 -4.89 1.42
N GLU A 11 10.17 -3.77 1.97
CA GLU A 11 9.30 -2.81 2.65
C GLU A 11 8.27 -2.19 1.70
N LYS A 12 8.66 -1.92 0.45
CA LYS A 12 7.72 -1.46 -0.58
C LYS A 12 6.62 -2.49 -0.84
N GLY A 13 6.99 -3.76 -1.02
CA GLY A 13 6.03 -4.85 -1.19
C GLY A 13 5.07 -5.02 0.00
N GLN A 14 5.57 -4.86 1.23
CA GLN A 14 4.72 -4.87 2.43
C GLN A 14 3.75 -3.68 2.47
N ILE A 15 4.21 -2.48 2.09
CA ILE A 15 3.34 -1.30 1.99
C ILE A 15 2.24 -1.56 0.96
N ASP A 16 2.58 -2.08 -0.22
CA ASP A 16 1.62 -2.34 -1.29
C ASP A 16 0.58 -3.40 -0.88
N ALA A 17 1.01 -4.51 -0.28
CA ALA A 17 0.10 -5.55 0.21
C ALA A 17 -0.89 -5.02 1.25
N LEU A 18 -0.42 -4.25 2.23
CA LEU A 18 -1.29 -3.70 3.28
C LEU A 18 -2.21 -2.60 2.75
N LEU A 19 -1.79 -1.84 1.73
CA LEU A 19 -2.66 -0.88 1.05
C LEU A 19 -3.77 -1.60 0.27
N ILE A 20 -3.46 -2.72 -0.39
CA ILE A 20 -4.44 -3.59 -1.08
C ILE A 20 -5.47 -4.15 -0.11
N GLU A 21 -5.05 -4.54 1.10
CA GLU A 21 -5.96 -4.95 2.18
C GLU A 21 -6.81 -3.81 2.77
N GLY A 22 -6.64 -2.57 2.30
CA GLY A 22 -7.35 -1.40 2.78
C GLY A 22 -6.86 -0.89 4.14
N LYS A 23 -5.66 -1.26 4.58
CA LYS A 23 -5.11 -0.77 5.85
C LYS A 23 -4.73 0.70 5.75
N VAL A 24 -5.00 1.44 6.81
CA VAL A 24 -4.64 2.87 6.88
C VAL A 24 -3.13 3.06 7.07
N VAL A 25 -2.57 4.13 6.49
CA VAL A 25 -1.12 4.44 6.53
C VAL A 25 -0.55 4.48 7.95
N ILE A 26 -1.33 4.90 8.94
CA ILE A 26 -0.91 4.90 10.35
C ILE A 26 -0.60 3.48 10.84
N TYR A 27 -1.43 2.50 10.47
CA TYR A 27 -1.23 1.11 10.80
C TYR A 27 0.02 0.56 10.10
N ILE A 28 0.12 0.78 8.79
CA ILE A 28 1.25 0.33 7.96
C ILE A 28 2.59 0.86 8.51
N ALA A 29 2.63 2.14 8.88
CA ALA A 29 3.79 2.78 9.48
C ALA A 29 4.25 2.08 10.76
N LYS A 30 3.31 1.71 11.64
CA LYS A 30 3.60 0.99 12.88
C LYS A 30 4.09 -0.43 12.60
N SER A 31 3.44 -1.14 11.67
CA SER A 31 3.77 -2.54 11.37
C SER A 31 5.16 -2.71 10.73
N ILE A 32 5.58 -1.77 9.89
CA ILE A 32 6.86 -1.84 9.15
C ILE A 32 7.97 -1.03 9.89
N GLY A 33 7.62 -0.29 10.94
CA GLY A 33 8.61 0.53 11.67
C GLY A 33 9.11 1.73 10.86
N ARG A 34 8.28 2.29 9.98
CA ARG A 34 8.64 3.42 9.11
C ARG A 34 7.79 4.64 9.35
N SER A 35 8.35 5.82 9.07
CA SER A 35 7.60 7.06 9.23
C SER A 35 6.45 7.15 8.24
N ARG A 36 5.30 7.67 8.69
CA ARG A 36 4.15 7.95 7.82
C ARG A 36 4.53 8.79 6.60
N ARG A 37 5.42 9.78 6.79
CA ARG A 37 5.90 10.65 5.71
C ARG A 37 6.66 9.90 4.63
N ALA A 38 7.46 8.89 4.98
CA ALA A 38 8.17 8.06 4.00
C ALA A 38 7.17 7.24 3.16
N ILE A 39 6.14 6.69 3.81
CA ILE A 39 5.09 5.92 3.13
C ILE A 39 4.27 6.82 2.20
N TYR A 40 3.81 7.99 2.65
CA TYR A 40 3.11 8.94 1.77
C TYR A 40 3.95 9.36 0.57
N LYS A 41 5.23 9.67 0.77
CA LYS A 41 6.14 9.99 -0.36
C LYS A 41 6.30 8.84 -1.34
N TYR A 42 6.31 7.60 -0.85
CA TYR A 42 6.36 6.43 -1.71
C TYR A 42 5.06 6.31 -2.52
N ILE A 43 3.90 6.34 -1.87
CA ILE A 43 2.59 6.27 -2.52
C ILE A 43 2.43 7.35 -3.60
N ASP A 44 2.81 8.59 -3.27
CA ASP A 44 2.74 9.75 -4.16
C ASP A 44 3.68 9.60 -5.36
N ARG A 45 4.92 9.15 -5.14
CA ARG A 45 5.91 8.91 -6.21
C ARG A 45 5.57 7.72 -7.09
N SER A 46 4.98 6.67 -6.53
CA SER A 46 4.58 5.48 -7.27
C SER A 46 3.41 5.75 -8.23
N GLY A 47 2.88 6.99 -8.26
CA GLY A 47 1.90 7.43 -9.26
C GLY A 47 0.52 6.81 -9.04
N SER A 48 0.18 6.51 -7.79
CA SER A 48 -0.89 5.59 -7.38
C SER A 48 -0.49 4.11 -7.54
N LEU A 49 -0.74 3.32 -6.50
CA LEU A 49 -1.44 2.06 -6.75
C LEU A 49 -2.59 2.43 -7.66
N ASN A 50 -2.42 2.14 -8.96
CA ASN A 50 -3.42 2.40 -9.96
C ASN A 50 -4.77 2.06 -9.34
N THR A 51 -5.65 3.04 -9.36
CA THR A 51 -7.08 2.99 -9.09
C THR A 51 -7.81 1.83 -9.80
N GLN A 52 -7.11 0.94 -10.52
CA GLN A 52 -7.49 -0.32 -11.13
C GLN A 52 -7.34 -1.58 -10.26
N GLN A 53 -7.27 -1.46 -8.94
CA GLN A 53 -8.12 -2.34 -8.09
C GLN A 53 -9.59 -1.84 -8.04
N LYS A 54 -10.02 -1.02 -9.02
CA LYS A 54 -11.39 -1.01 -9.54
C LYS A 54 -11.95 -2.45 -9.57
N LEU A 55 -13.04 -2.68 -8.84
CA LEU A 55 -14.20 -3.48 -9.30
C LEU A 55 -13.99 -4.96 -9.65
N LYS A 56 -12.82 -5.57 -9.45
CA LYS A 56 -12.62 -7.00 -9.66
C LYS A 56 -12.48 -7.74 -8.34
N LEU A 57 -13.53 -7.63 -7.50
CA LEU A 57 -14.02 -8.86 -6.86
C LEU A 57 -14.38 -9.84 -7.98
N PRO A 58 -14.12 -11.13 -7.80
CA PRO A 58 -13.92 -12.08 -8.90
C PRO A 58 -15.16 -12.24 -9.79
N ALA A 59 -14.94 -12.54 -11.06
CA ALA A 59 -15.98 -12.93 -12.04
C ALA A 59 -16.80 -14.18 -11.63
N ASP A 60 -16.57 -14.71 -10.43
CA ASP A 60 -17.20 -15.90 -9.85
C ASP A 60 -18.02 -15.62 -8.58
N TYR A 61 -18.32 -14.35 -8.24
CA TYR A 61 -19.38 -14.07 -7.25
C TYR A 61 -20.75 -14.38 -7.89
N LYS A 62 -21.12 -15.66 -7.88
CA LYS A 62 -22.49 -16.09 -8.19
C LYS A 62 -23.44 -15.43 -7.20
N ILE A 63 -24.29 -14.55 -7.71
CA ILE A 63 -25.55 -14.20 -7.07
C ILE A 63 -26.39 -15.47 -7.12
N ASN A 64 -26.41 -16.23 -6.02
CA ASN A 64 -27.50 -17.18 -5.80
C ASN A 64 -28.73 -16.34 -5.42
N MET A 65 -29.56 -16.12 -6.43
CA MET A 65 -30.97 -15.81 -6.28
C MET A 65 -31.71 -17.06 -5.82
#